data_AF-A0AAX3UBW7-F1
#
_entry.id   AF-A0AAX3UBW7-F1
#
_cell.length_a   1.000
_cell.length_b   1.000
_cell.length_c   1.000
_cell.angle_alpha   90.00
_cell.angle_beta   90.00
_cell.angle_gamma   90.00
#
_symmetry.space_group_name_H-M   'P 1'
#
loop_
_entity.id
_entity.type
_entity.pdbx_description
1 polymer ?
#
loop_
_entity_poly.entity_id
_entity_poly.type
_entity_poly.pdbx_seq_one_letter_code
_entity_poly.pdbx_strand_id
1 'polypeptide(L)'
;MTTNKHDFEELAAPKAAAKELGISVATLRKYSLIVERVTGKADYFARTKQKARLYHQKDIDDLKAFHRLSKNSGLTLQEAARQIYAVSEKDETPVAKTKTEYTPQDVMDTQQVVKLLNTLQKTISNQNEAISSLQKQLNVIQKQNEDLIKAQKQLAAPKDNTDKIEALPDISGIVLDDKKPKDPEEKCEEVKEDMHKSQAEMHDEIISKAKENAKKRATANVHRTLEDMQLPEQKEHWWQRIFKF
;
A
#
# COMPACT_ATOMS: atom_id res chain seq x y z
N MET A 1 -23.04 -39.39 -33.70
CA MET A 1 -21.99 -38.50 -34.23
C MET A 1 -22.64 -37.34 -34.92
N THR A 2 -22.67 -36.17 -34.28
CA THR A 2 -22.60 -34.80 -34.86
C THR A 2 -22.90 -33.81 -33.72
N THR A 3 -21.92 -33.60 -32.84
CA THR A 3 -21.88 -32.37 -32.05
C THR A 3 -21.60 -31.25 -33.04
N ASN A 4 -22.65 -30.62 -33.56
CA ASN A 4 -22.54 -29.37 -34.29
C ASN A 4 -22.03 -28.32 -33.29
N LYS A 5 -20.71 -28.27 -33.10
CA LYS A 5 -20.01 -27.16 -32.48
C LYS A 5 -20.10 -26.01 -33.46
N HIS A 6 -21.26 -25.37 -33.48
CA HIS A 6 -21.31 -24.01 -33.92
C HIS A 6 -20.70 -23.21 -32.78
N ASP A 7 -19.48 -22.73 -32.99
CA ASP A 7 -18.88 -21.69 -32.17
C ASP A 7 -19.66 -20.38 -32.41
N PHE A 8 -20.93 -20.36 -31.99
CA PHE A 8 -21.68 -19.12 -31.88
C PHE A 8 -21.02 -18.36 -30.74
N GLU A 9 -20.11 -17.45 -31.08
CA GLU A 9 -19.65 -16.46 -30.12
C GLU A 9 -20.89 -15.67 -29.67
N GLU A 10 -21.38 -15.97 -28.46
CA GLU A 10 -22.53 -15.30 -27.88
C GLU A 10 -22.17 -13.84 -27.65
N LEU A 11 -22.73 -12.98 -28.50
CA LEU A 11 -22.61 -11.53 -28.41
C LEU A 11 -23.53 -11.03 -27.30
N ALA A 12 -22.95 -10.56 -26.21
CA ALA A 12 -23.69 -10.05 -25.07
C ALA A 12 -24.24 -8.64 -25.37
N ALA A 13 -25.53 -8.46 -25.11
CA ALA A 13 -26.16 -7.14 -25.12
C ALA A 13 -25.61 -6.26 -23.97
N PRO A 14 -25.63 -4.92 -24.09
CA PRO A 14 -25.06 -4.02 -23.08
C PRO A 14 -25.62 -4.22 -21.67
N LYS A 15 -26.89 -4.61 -21.56
CA LYS A 15 -27.55 -4.89 -20.28
C LYS A 15 -27.00 -6.15 -19.61
N ALA A 16 -26.69 -7.18 -20.39
CA ALA A 16 -26.11 -8.43 -19.91
C ALA A 16 -24.65 -8.22 -19.51
N ALA A 17 -23.84 -7.62 -20.38
CA ALA A 17 -22.44 -7.31 -20.10
C ALA A 17 -22.27 -6.40 -18.87
N ALA A 18 -23.14 -5.38 -18.71
CA ALA A 18 -23.12 -4.51 -17.53
C ALA A 18 -23.42 -5.28 -16.23
N LYS A 19 -24.35 -6.24 -16.28
CA LYS A 19 -24.70 -7.09 -15.13
C LYS A 19 -23.53 -7.98 -14.71
N GLU A 20 -22.83 -8.59 -15.68
CA GLU A 20 -21.66 -9.43 -15.40
C GLU A 20 -20.49 -8.63 -14.82
N LEU A 21 -20.30 -7.40 -15.27
CA LEU A 21 -19.26 -6.50 -14.77
C LEU A 21 -19.61 -5.87 -13.42
N GLY A 22 -20.88 -5.91 -12.99
CA GLY A 22 -21.37 -5.23 -11.79
C GLY A 22 -21.35 -3.70 -11.92
N ILE A 23 -21.57 -3.18 -13.13
CA ILE A 23 -21.45 -1.75 -13.47
C ILE A 23 -22.76 -1.26 -14.13
N SER A 24 -23.03 0.05 -14.09
CA SER A 24 -24.17 0.63 -14.82
C SER A 24 -23.97 0.59 -16.35
N VAL A 25 -25.06 0.46 -17.11
CA VAL A 25 -25.01 0.50 -18.59
C VAL A 25 -24.41 1.82 -19.10
N ALA A 26 -24.64 2.93 -18.40
CA ALA A 26 -24.08 4.23 -18.75
C ALA A 26 -22.54 4.25 -18.60
N THR A 27 -22.02 3.66 -17.53
CA THR A 27 -20.57 3.55 -17.31
C THR A 27 -19.93 2.60 -18.32
N LEU A 28 -20.57 1.47 -18.65
CA LEU A 28 -20.13 0.56 -19.71
C LEU A 28 -20.04 1.29 -21.06
N ARG A 29 -21.05 2.12 -21.39
CA ARG A 29 -21.04 2.96 -22.59
C ARG A 29 -19.87 3.94 -22.57
N LYS A 30 -19.59 4.58 -21.42
CA LYS A 30 -18.44 5.48 -21.26
C LYS A 30 -17.12 4.76 -21.48
N TYR A 31 -16.96 3.55 -20.94
CA TYR A 31 -15.76 2.76 -21.11
C TYR A 31 -15.56 2.32 -22.56
N SER A 32 -16.61 1.82 -23.21
CA SER A 32 -16.54 1.45 -24.63
C SER A 32 -16.14 2.62 -25.54
N LEU A 33 -16.65 3.84 -25.28
CA LEU A 33 -16.23 5.04 -26.01
C LEU A 33 -14.75 5.37 -25.80
N ILE A 34 -14.22 5.14 -24.60
CA ILE A 34 -12.80 5.38 -24.32
C ILE A 34 -11.93 4.37 -25.06
N VAL A 35 -12.33 3.10 -25.07
CA VAL A 35 -11.64 2.05 -25.83
C VAL A 35 -11.64 2.36 -27.33
N GLU A 36 -12.79 2.73 -27.90
CA GLU A 36 -12.90 3.13 -29.33
C GLU A 36 -11.99 4.33 -29.66
N ARG A 37 -11.88 5.33 -28.77
CA ARG A 37 -10.99 6.48 -28.97
C ARG A 37 -9.51 6.13 -28.86
N VAL A 38 -9.16 5.25 -27.93
CA VAL A 38 -7.76 4.88 -27.65
C VAL A 38 -7.22 3.93 -28.72
N THR A 39 -8.04 3.04 -29.25
CA THR A 39 -7.69 2.13 -30.35
C THR A 39 -7.79 2.78 -31.73
N GLY A 40 -8.42 3.95 -31.84
CA GLY A 40 -8.68 4.59 -33.14
C GLY A 40 -9.69 3.84 -34.03
N LYS A 41 -10.27 2.74 -33.53
CA LYS A 41 -11.27 1.92 -34.22
C LYS A 41 -12.67 2.25 -33.70
N ALA A 42 -13.42 3.02 -34.50
CA ALA A 42 -14.79 3.42 -34.15
C ALA A 42 -15.76 2.24 -34.05
N ASP A 43 -15.45 1.13 -34.73
CA ASP A 43 -16.24 -0.11 -34.75
C ASP A 43 -15.49 -1.27 -34.08
N TYR A 44 -14.77 -0.97 -32.99
CA TYR A 44 -14.10 -1.99 -32.17
C TYR A 44 -15.10 -3.04 -31.63
N PHE A 45 -16.27 -2.58 -31.18
CA PHE A 45 -17.36 -3.47 -30.74
C PHE A 45 -18.36 -3.68 -31.88
N ALA A 46 -18.83 -4.91 -32.04
CA ALA A 46 -19.90 -5.23 -32.97
C ALA A 46 -21.15 -4.38 -32.66
N ARG A 47 -21.91 -4.00 -33.68
CA ARG A 47 -23.11 -3.16 -33.51
C ARG A 47 -24.34 -3.85 -34.10
N THR A 48 -25.47 -3.66 -33.43
CA THR A 48 -26.80 -4.00 -33.97
C THR A 48 -27.21 -3.02 -35.06
N LYS A 49 -28.30 -3.33 -35.80
CA LYS A 49 -28.91 -2.40 -36.76
C LYS A 49 -29.32 -1.07 -36.13
N GLN A 50 -29.66 -1.08 -34.84
CA GLN A 50 -29.97 0.12 -34.05
C GLN A 50 -28.71 0.80 -33.46
N LYS A 51 -27.51 0.46 -33.93
CA LYS A 51 -26.20 0.98 -33.47
C LYS A 51 -25.88 0.72 -31.99
N ALA A 52 -26.62 -0.16 -31.31
CA ALA A 52 -26.27 -0.61 -29.97
C ALA A 52 -25.06 -1.55 -30.02
N ARG A 53 -24.12 -1.37 -29.09
CA ARG A 53 -22.88 -2.17 -29.00
C ARG A 53 -23.19 -3.58 -28.50
N LEU A 54 -22.47 -4.55 -29.02
CA LEU A 54 -22.48 -5.94 -28.66
C LEU A 54 -21.06 -6.32 -28.26
N TYR A 55 -20.94 -7.09 -27.19
CA TYR A 55 -19.66 -7.42 -26.58
C TYR A 55 -19.40 -8.91 -26.69
N HIS A 56 -18.20 -9.29 -27.12
CA HIS A 56 -17.73 -10.67 -27.00
C HIS A 56 -17.35 -10.97 -25.54
N GLN A 57 -17.23 -12.24 -25.18
CA GLN A 57 -16.77 -12.62 -23.85
C GLN A 57 -15.38 -12.04 -23.52
N LYS A 58 -14.48 -12.02 -24.51
CA LYS A 58 -13.15 -11.41 -24.39
C LYS A 58 -13.21 -9.93 -24.06
N ASP A 59 -14.11 -9.19 -24.73
CA ASP A 59 -14.34 -7.77 -24.47
C ASP A 59 -14.79 -7.53 -23.02
N ILE A 60 -15.63 -8.42 -22.47
CA ILE A 60 -16.10 -8.32 -21.09
C ILE A 60 -14.93 -8.53 -20.13
N ASP A 61 -14.07 -9.51 -20.37
CA ASP A 61 -12.89 -9.77 -19.54
C ASP A 61 -11.88 -8.61 -19.61
N ASP A 62 -11.62 -8.05 -20.79
CA ASP A 62 -10.74 -6.89 -20.96
C ASP A 62 -11.33 -5.63 -20.32
N LEU A 63 -12.64 -5.42 -20.41
CA LEU A 63 -13.33 -4.34 -19.72
C LEU A 63 -13.31 -4.51 -18.19
N LYS A 64 -13.29 -5.74 -17.69
CA LYS A 64 -13.14 -6.05 -16.26
C LYS A 64 -11.73 -5.75 -15.78
N ALA A 65 -10.71 -6.15 -16.53
CA ALA A 65 -9.32 -5.80 -16.27
C ALA A 65 -9.13 -4.28 -16.27
N PHE A 66 -9.72 -3.60 -17.26
CA PHE A 66 -9.72 -2.15 -17.37
C PHE A 66 -10.39 -1.46 -16.19
N HIS A 67 -11.55 -1.93 -15.78
CA HIS A 67 -12.25 -1.37 -14.63
C HIS A 67 -11.44 -1.51 -13.34
N ARG A 68 -10.79 -2.66 -13.13
CA ARG A 68 -9.93 -2.91 -11.97
C ARG A 68 -8.69 -2.02 -11.99
N LEU A 69 -8.02 -1.93 -13.15
CA LEU A 69 -6.86 -1.09 -13.34
C LEU A 69 -7.19 0.36 -13.02
N SER A 70 -8.27 0.90 -13.59
CA SER A 70 -8.71 2.29 -13.35
C SER A 70 -9.04 2.60 -11.89
N LYS A 71 -9.41 1.60 -11.07
CA LYS A 71 -9.72 1.81 -9.64
C LYS A 71 -8.49 1.73 -8.75
N ASN A 72 -7.53 0.87 -9.08
CA ASN A 72 -6.46 0.49 -8.16
C ASN A 72 -5.14 1.23 -8.41
N SER A 73 -4.90 1.74 -9.62
CA SER A 73 -3.58 2.26 -10.02
C SER A 73 -3.44 3.78 -9.94
N GLY A 74 -4.50 4.52 -9.59
CA GLY A 74 -4.50 5.99 -9.63
C GLY A 74 -4.34 6.60 -11.03
N LEU A 75 -4.35 5.77 -12.08
CA LEU A 75 -4.22 6.17 -13.48
C LEU A 75 -5.52 6.78 -13.98
N THR A 76 -5.40 7.65 -14.99
CA THR A 76 -6.59 8.13 -15.69
C THR A 76 -7.24 7.01 -16.50
N LEU A 77 -8.56 7.10 -16.70
CA LEU A 77 -9.32 6.14 -17.51
C LEU A 77 -8.76 5.96 -18.93
N GLN A 78 -8.10 6.97 -19.49
CA GLN A 78 -7.51 6.86 -20.83
C GLN A 78 -6.18 6.10 -20.80
N GLU A 79 -5.33 6.36 -19.81
CA GLU A 79 -4.06 5.65 -19.63
C GLU A 79 -4.28 4.18 -19.31
N ALA A 80 -5.26 3.89 -18.44
CA ALA A 80 -5.66 2.52 -18.13
C ALA A 80 -6.13 1.77 -19.39
N ALA A 81 -6.85 2.45 -20.28
CA ALA A 81 -7.29 1.83 -21.53
C ALA A 81 -6.13 1.64 -22.50
N ARG A 82 -5.17 2.57 -22.56
CA ARG A 82 -3.95 2.41 -23.37
C ARG A 82 -3.13 1.20 -22.93
N GLN A 83 -3.01 0.97 -21.62
CA GLN A 83 -2.23 -0.16 -21.12
C GLN A 83 -2.80 -1.52 -21.53
N ILE A 84 -4.13 -1.65 -21.62
CA ILE A 84 -4.80 -2.92 -21.94
C ILE A 84 -5.04 -3.06 -23.45
N TYR A 85 -5.41 -1.98 -24.13
CA TYR A 85 -5.85 -2.03 -25.53
C TYR A 85 -4.82 -1.53 -26.55
N ALA A 86 -3.85 -0.69 -26.17
CA ALA A 86 -2.82 -0.23 -27.11
C ALA A 86 -1.63 -1.20 -27.24
N VAL A 87 -1.48 -2.15 -26.31
CA VAL A 87 -0.47 -3.22 -26.38
C VAL A 87 -0.94 -4.37 -27.29
N SER A 88 -2.25 -4.57 -27.42
CA SER A 88 -2.86 -5.70 -28.14
C SER A 88 -2.97 -5.52 -29.66
N GLU A 89 -2.54 -4.37 -30.22
CA GLU A 89 -2.47 -4.19 -31.69
C GLU A 89 -1.18 -4.73 -32.32
N LYS A 90 -0.32 -5.41 -31.55
CA LYS A 90 0.86 -6.09 -32.10
C LYS A 90 0.65 -7.56 -32.50
N ASP A 91 -0.60 -8.03 -32.55
CA ASP A 91 -0.92 -9.36 -33.09
C ASP A 91 -1.83 -9.26 -34.33
N GLU A 92 -1.18 -9.27 -35.50
CA GLU A 92 -1.47 -10.07 -36.69
C GLU A 92 -2.94 -10.45 -37.00
N THR A 93 -3.56 -9.76 -37.97
CA THR A 93 -4.37 -10.42 -39.01
C THR A 93 -4.17 -9.72 -40.37
N PRO A 94 -3.78 -10.43 -41.44
CA PRO A 94 -3.47 -9.83 -42.73
C PRO A 94 -4.77 -9.69 -43.55
N VAL A 95 -5.31 -8.47 -43.62
CA VAL A 95 -6.33 -8.16 -44.63
C VAL A 95 -5.63 -7.66 -45.88
N ALA A 96 -5.63 -8.50 -46.91
CA ALA A 96 -5.18 -8.18 -48.25
C ALA A 96 -5.88 -6.93 -48.81
N LYS A 97 -5.07 -6.02 -49.37
CA LYS A 97 -5.30 -4.83 -50.25
C LYS A 97 -4.40 -3.72 -49.69
N THR A 98 -3.31 -3.30 -50.32
CA THR A 98 -3.03 -2.97 -51.72
C THR A 98 -1.50 -2.96 -51.89
N LYS A 99 -1.00 -3.38 -53.05
CA LYS A 99 0.41 -3.23 -53.44
C LYS A 99 0.78 -1.75 -53.41
N THR A 100 1.47 -1.30 -52.37
CA THR A 100 2.31 -0.11 -52.41
C THR A 100 3.69 -0.54 -52.87
N GLU A 101 4.13 0.06 -53.97
CA GLU A 101 5.47 -0.06 -54.52
C GLU A 101 6.50 0.24 -53.42
N TYR A 102 7.37 -0.73 -53.14
CA TYR A 102 8.55 -0.51 -52.31
C TYR A 102 9.54 0.34 -53.11
N THR A 103 9.66 1.61 -52.74
CA THR A 103 10.81 2.42 -53.11
C THR A 103 12.01 1.97 -52.23
N PRO A 104 13.22 1.84 -52.79
CA PRO A 104 14.41 1.35 -52.06
C PRO A 104 15.03 2.43 -51.15
N GLN A 105 14.21 3.22 -50.45
CA GLN A 105 14.63 4.19 -49.44
C GLN A 105 14.31 3.77 -48.01
N ASP A 106 13.69 2.60 -47.81
CA ASP A 106 13.33 2.05 -46.49
C ASP A 106 14.37 1.07 -45.92
N VAL A 107 15.64 1.23 -46.30
CA VAL A 107 16.73 0.66 -45.51
C VAL A 107 16.98 1.61 -44.36
N MET A 108 16.36 1.35 -43.20
CA MET A 108 16.76 2.02 -41.96
C MET A 108 18.29 1.98 -41.88
N ASP A 109 18.89 3.17 -41.84
CA ASP A 109 20.34 3.35 -41.84
C ASP A 109 20.96 2.37 -40.84
N THR A 110 21.86 1.50 -41.32
CA THR A 110 22.52 0.47 -40.51
C THR A 110 23.10 1.03 -39.20
N GLN A 111 23.50 2.30 -39.19
CA GLN A 111 23.96 2.99 -37.98
C GLN A 111 22.85 3.20 -36.94
N GLN A 112 21.60 3.45 -37.36
CA GLN A 112 20.44 3.56 -36.47
C GLN A 112 20.09 2.21 -35.85
N VAL A 113 20.20 1.11 -36.61
CA VAL A 113 20.01 -0.24 -36.09
C VAL A 113 21.08 -0.58 -35.05
N VAL A 114 22.35 -0.26 -35.31
CA VAL A 114 23.45 -0.47 -34.35
C VAL A 114 23.26 0.40 -33.10
N LYS A 115 22.80 1.65 -33.24
CA LYS A 115 22.45 2.50 -32.08
C LYS A 115 21.32 1.89 -31.26
N LEU A 116 20.27 1.37 -31.91
CA LEU A 116 19.16 0.71 -31.25
C LEU A 116 19.62 -0.57 -30.53
N LEU A 117 20.47 -1.39 -31.14
CA LEU A 117 21.02 -2.58 -30.51
C LEU A 117 21.86 -2.22 -29.28
N ASN A 118 22.69 -1.17 -29.36
CA ASN A 118 23.47 -0.69 -28.22
C ASN A 118 22.58 -0.13 -27.09
N THR A 119 21.52 0.60 -27.41
CA THR A 119 20.59 1.10 -26.39
C THR A 119 19.80 -0.03 -25.74
N LEU A 120 19.37 -1.03 -26.51
CA LEU A 120 18.74 -2.24 -25.98
C LEU A 120 19.70 -3.01 -25.07
N GLN A 121 20.95 -3.22 -25.50
CA GLN A 121 21.98 -3.87 -24.68
C GLN A 121 22.23 -3.11 -23.38
N LYS A 122 22.37 -1.78 -23.43
CA LYS A 122 22.53 -0.94 -22.23
C LYS A 122 21.32 -1.01 -21.31
N THR A 123 20.12 -1.06 -21.88
CA THR A 123 18.87 -1.20 -21.11
C THR A 123 18.80 -2.55 -20.41
N ILE A 124 19.20 -3.64 -21.08
CA ILE A 124 19.26 -4.98 -20.50
C ILE A 124 20.29 -5.01 -19.35
N SER A 125 21.47 -4.40 -19.52
CA SER A 125 22.46 -4.30 -18.45
C SER A 125 21.91 -3.56 -17.23
N ASN A 126 21.27 -2.40 -17.43
CA ASN A 126 20.65 -1.63 -16.36
C ASN A 126 19.54 -2.43 -15.65
N GLN A 127 18.73 -3.18 -16.40
CA GLN A 127 17.70 -4.05 -15.83
C GLN A 127 18.31 -5.17 -14.99
N ASN A 128 19.39 -5.80 -15.45
CA ASN A 128 20.09 -6.85 -14.69
C ASN A 128 20.70 -6.33 -13.39
N GLU A 129 21.25 -5.11 -13.40
CA GLU A 129 21.71 -4.44 -12.18
C GLU A 129 20.56 -4.14 -11.21
N ALA A 130 19.43 -3.63 -11.72
CA ALA A 130 18.24 -3.39 -10.93
C ALA A 130 17.70 -4.69 -10.31
N ILE A 131 17.61 -5.77 -11.08
CA ILE A 131 17.21 -7.10 -10.59
C ILE A 131 18.17 -7.58 -9.50
N SER A 132 19.47 -7.42 -9.70
CA SER A 132 20.48 -7.81 -8.69
C SER A 132 20.33 -7.00 -7.40
N SER A 133 20.02 -5.70 -7.51
CA SER A 133 19.79 -4.83 -6.36
C SER A 133 18.52 -5.21 -5.58
N LEU A 134 17.44 -5.53 -6.30
CA LEU A 134 16.18 -6.00 -5.72
C LEU A 134 16.36 -7.36 -5.02
N GLN A 135 17.10 -8.29 -5.64
CA GLN A 135 17.42 -9.58 -5.01
C GLN A 135 18.20 -9.39 -3.71
N LYS A 136 19.15 -8.44 -3.65
CA LYS A 136 19.85 -8.12 -2.40
C LYS A 136 18.91 -7.55 -1.34
N GLN A 137 18.02 -6.63 -1.71
CA GLN A 137 17.03 -6.07 -0.78
C GLN A 137 16.07 -7.13 -0.25
N LEU A 138 15.57 -8.03 -1.10
CA LEU A 138 14.71 -9.13 -0.69
C LEU A 138 15.43 -10.06 0.30
N ASN A 139 16.70 -10.38 0.07
CA ASN A 139 17.48 -11.17 1.02
C ASN A 139 17.65 -10.47 2.38
N VAL A 140 17.85 -9.15 2.39
CA VAL A 140 17.94 -8.37 3.64
C VAL A 140 16.60 -8.40 4.38
N ILE A 141 15.50 -8.14 3.68
CA ILE A 141 14.14 -8.16 4.26
C ILE A 141 13.80 -9.56 4.78
N GLN A 142 14.14 -10.61 4.04
CA GLN A 142 13.92 -11.99 4.47
C GLN A 142 14.66 -12.28 5.78
N LYS A 143 15.94 -11.90 5.89
CA LYS A 143 16.71 -12.04 7.14
C LYS A 143 16.09 -11.27 8.30
N GLN A 144 15.69 -10.01 8.06
CA GLN A 144 15.02 -9.20 9.07
C GLN A 144 13.73 -9.87 9.55
N ASN A 145 12.91 -10.41 8.64
CA ASN A 145 11.70 -11.12 8.99
C ASN A 145 11.99 -12.40 9.79
N GLU A 146 13.00 -13.18 9.39
CA GLU A 146 13.43 -14.36 10.14
C GLU A 146 13.88 -14.01 11.57
N ASP A 147 14.61 -12.91 11.73
CA ASP A 147 15.09 -12.44 13.04
C ASP A 147 13.94 -11.92 13.91
N LEU A 148 12.98 -11.20 13.33
CA LEU A 148 11.76 -10.78 14.02
C LEU A 148 10.94 -11.99 14.49
N ILE A 149 10.79 -13.02 13.64
CA ILE A 149 10.10 -14.26 14.00
C ILE A 149 10.84 -14.98 15.14
N LYS A 150 12.18 -15.04 15.10
CA LYS A 150 12.98 -15.62 16.19
C LYS A 150 12.81 -14.83 17.49
N ALA A 151 12.85 -13.50 17.44
CA ALA A 151 12.64 -12.65 18.60
C ALA A 151 11.23 -12.84 19.19
N GLN A 152 10.21 -12.91 18.34
CA GLN A 152 8.84 -13.19 18.76
C GLN A 152 8.73 -14.57 19.43
N LYS A 153 9.37 -15.60 18.87
CA LYS A 153 9.42 -16.94 19.50
C LYS A 153 10.12 -16.93 20.85
N GLN A 154 11.19 -16.15 21.02
CA GLN A 154 11.89 -16.02 22.31
C GLN A 154 11.06 -15.24 23.35
N LEU A 155 10.20 -14.33 22.92
CA LEU A 155 9.26 -13.61 23.79
C LEU A 155 8.03 -14.45 24.14
N ALA A 156 7.59 -15.32 23.22
CA ALA A 156 6.44 -16.21 23.41
C ALA A 156 6.79 -17.51 24.15
N ALA A 157 8.07 -17.90 24.17
CA ALA A 157 8.54 -18.97 25.04
C ALA A 157 8.41 -18.50 26.50
N PRO A 158 7.61 -19.17 27.35
CA PRO A 158 7.60 -18.90 28.77
C PRO A 158 9.02 -19.16 29.25
N LYS A 159 9.76 -18.11 29.64
CA LYS A 159 10.97 -18.36 30.40
C LYS A 159 10.50 -18.87 31.75
N ASP A 160 10.64 -20.16 31.98
CA ASP A 160 10.61 -20.81 33.30
C ASP A 160 11.68 -20.14 34.18
N ASN A 161 11.38 -18.95 34.68
CA ASN A 161 12.13 -18.26 35.74
C ASN A 161 11.30 -18.35 37.02
N THR A 162 10.80 -19.54 37.36
CA THR A 162 10.18 -19.80 38.66
C THR A 162 11.17 -19.51 39.79
N ASP A 163 12.46 -19.70 39.55
CA ASP A 163 13.50 -19.59 40.59
C ASP A 163 13.95 -18.14 40.89
N LYS A 164 13.53 -17.16 40.07
CA LYS A 164 13.88 -15.73 40.27
C LYS A 164 12.76 -14.89 40.88
N ILE A 165 11.54 -15.44 40.96
CA ILE A 165 10.40 -14.73 41.56
C ILE A 165 10.44 -14.87 43.09
N GLU A 166 11.04 -15.95 43.62
CA GLU A 166 11.17 -16.18 45.07
C GLU A 166 12.24 -15.32 45.76
N ALA A 167 13.09 -14.62 45.00
CA ALA A 167 14.19 -13.79 45.52
C ALA A 167 13.93 -12.27 45.41
N LEU A 168 12.69 -11.85 45.13
CA LEU A 168 12.30 -10.44 45.20
C LEU A 168 11.89 -10.12 46.64
N PRO A 169 12.49 -9.12 47.32
CA PRO A 169 11.95 -8.64 48.59
C PRO A 169 10.52 -8.14 48.36
N ASP A 170 9.61 -8.43 49.28
CA ASP A 170 8.22 -7.97 49.25
C ASP A 170 8.19 -6.43 49.17
N ILE A 171 7.90 -5.91 47.98
CA ILE A 171 7.85 -4.47 47.69
C ILE A 171 6.43 -3.91 47.90
N SER A 172 5.51 -4.65 48.53
CA SER A 172 4.16 -4.15 48.85
C SER A 172 4.15 -2.90 49.75
N GLY A 173 5.31 -2.51 50.32
CA GLY A 173 5.49 -1.30 51.12
C GLY A 173 6.20 -0.11 50.47
N ILE A 174 6.72 -0.20 49.24
CA ILE A 174 7.45 0.92 48.60
C ILE A 174 6.70 1.40 47.35
N VAL A 175 5.61 2.12 47.62
CA VAL A 175 5.11 3.17 46.72
C VAL A 175 5.51 4.50 47.36
N LEU A 176 6.75 4.91 47.12
CA LEU A 176 7.12 6.32 47.18
C LEU A 176 6.98 6.85 45.76
N ASP A 177 5.75 6.98 45.30
CA ASP A 177 5.42 7.81 44.15
C ASP A 177 4.39 8.83 44.61
N ASP A 178 4.81 10.09 44.58
CA ASP A 178 4.15 11.27 45.11
C ASP A 178 3.01 11.70 44.17
N LYS A 179 2.12 10.76 43.84
CA LYS A 179 0.90 10.99 43.07
C LYS A 179 -0.25 10.29 43.77
N LYS A 180 -1.19 11.11 44.25
CA LYS A 180 -2.47 10.65 44.80
C LYS A 180 -3.02 9.49 43.94
N PRO A 181 -3.33 8.33 44.53
CA PRO A 181 -4.01 7.28 43.80
C PRO A 181 -5.36 7.84 43.32
N LYS A 182 -5.55 7.93 42.00
CA LYS A 182 -6.85 8.27 41.42
C LYS A 182 -7.82 7.13 41.65
N ASP A 183 -9.02 7.51 42.09
CA ASP A 183 -10.13 6.63 42.46
C ASP A 183 -10.51 5.73 41.27
N PRO A 184 -10.76 4.42 41.44
CA PRO A 184 -11.28 3.53 40.39
C PRO A 184 -12.47 4.08 39.59
N GLU A 185 -13.29 4.95 40.15
CA GLU A 185 -14.42 5.58 39.45
C GLU A 185 -13.97 6.57 38.36
N GLU A 186 -12.96 7.40 38.63
CA GLU A 186 -12.39 8.34 37.64
C GLU A 186 -11.80 7.61 36.42
N LYS A 187 -11.20 6.42 36.65
CA LYS A 187 -10.65 5.59 35.56
C LYS A 187 -11.75 5.00 34.68
N CYS A 188 -12.91 4.68 35.26
CA CYS A 188 -14.04 4.14 34.51
C CYS A 188 -14.74 5.23 33.68
N GLU A 189 -14.73 6.48 34.15
CA GLU A 189 -15.23 7.62 33.38
C GLU A 189 -14.31 7.99 32.21
N GLU A 190 -12.99 8.02 32.42
CA GLU A 190 -12.00 8.27 31.36
C GLU A 190 -12.12 7.24 30.21
N VAL A 191 -12.35 5.97 30.54
CA VAL A 191 -12.56 4.91 29.53
C VAL A 191 -13.86 5.09 28.75
N LYS A 192 -14.93 5.60 29.38
CA LYS A 192 -16.19 5.89 28.67
C LYS A 192 -16.04 7.08 27.74
N GLU A 193 -15.32 8.12 28.14
CA GLU A 193 -15.02 9.27 27.28
C GLU A 193 -14.17 8.86 26.08
N ASP A 194 -13.16 8.00 26.28
CA ASP A 194 -12.31 7.48 25.21
C ASP A 194 -13.07 6.60 24.20
N MET A 195 -14.13 5.90 24.63
CA MET A 195 -14.99 5.10 23.74
C MET A 195 -15.77 5.94 22.72
N HIS A 196 -16.01 7.23 23.01
CA HIS A 196 -16.78 8.12 22.13
C HIS A 196 -15.90 8.94 21.17
N LYS A 197 -14.58 8.90 21.32
CA LYS A 197 -13.64 9.62 20.45
C LYS A 197 -13.52 8.93 19.10
N SER A 198 -13.43 9.72 18.03
CA SER A 198 -13.20 9.19 16.68
C SER A 198 -11.79 8.60 16.58
N GLN A 199 -11.60 7.58 15.73
CA GLN A 199 -10.30 6.91 15.54
C GLN A 199 -9.17 7.89 15.16
N ALA A 200 -9.50 8.96 14.44
CA ALA A 200 -8.54 10.01 14.06
C ALA A 200 -8.11 10.87 15.27
N GLU A 201 -9.04 11.20 16.17
CA GLU A 201 -8.74 11.99 17.37
C GLU A 201 -7.91 11.18 18.36
N MET A 202 -8.21 9.88 18.51
CA MET A 202 -7.40 8.97 19.33
C MET A 202 -5.97 8.85 18.79
N HIS A 203 -5.79 8.78 17.48
CA HIS A 203 -4.46 8.74 16.86
C HIS A 203 -3.65 10.02 17.13
N ASP A 204 -4.27 11.19 16.99
CA ASP A 204 -3.60 12.47 17.24
C ASP A 204 -3.28 12.67 18.73
N GLU A 205 -4.14 12.19 19.63
CA GLU A 205 -3.90 12.20 21.07
C GLU A 205 -2.73 11.27 21.45
N ILE A 206 -2.66 10.07 20.86
CA ILE A 206 -1.53 9.14 21.06
C ILE A 206 -0.22 9.77 20.59
N ILE A 207 -0.20 10.40 19.41
CA ILE A 207 1.01 11.08 18.91
C ILE A 207 1.42 12.23 19.83
N SER A 208 0.46 12.99 20.35
CA SER A 208 0.71 14.11 21.24
C SER A 208 1.27 13.64 22.60
N LYS A 209 0.66 12.61 23.21
CA LYS A 209 1.16 11.96 24.43
C LYS A 209 2.54 11.32 24.23
N ALA A 210 2.80 10.72 23.07
CA ALA A 210 4.10 10.17 22.74
C ALA A 210 5.18 11.27 22.63
N LYS A 211 4.87 12.40 21.99
CA LYS A 211 5.76 13.57 21.93
C LYS A 211 6.01 14.18 23.31
N GLU A 212 4.99 14.26 24.17
CA GLU A 212 5.14 14.76 25.54
C GLU A 212 6.03 13.86 26.39
N ASN A 213 5.85 12.54 26.32
CA ASN A 213 6.70 11.58 27.02
C ASN A 213 8.14 11.59 26.49
N ALA A 214 8.32 11.75 25.18
CA ALA A 214 9.66 11.92 24.60
C ALA A 214 10.34 13.20 25.11
N LYS A 215 9.61 14.32 25.21
CA LYS A 215 10.13 15.56 25.80
C LYS A 215 10.48 15.40 27.29
N LYS A 216 9.61 14.77 28.08
CA LYS A 216 9.88 14.49 29.50
C LYS A 216 11.11 13.59 29.70
N ARG A 217 11.28 12.58 28.85
CA ARG A 217 12.48 11.72 28.86
C ARG A 217 13.73 12.46 28.39
N ALA A 218 13.59 13.35 27.41
CA ALA A 218 14.69 14.19 26.95
C ALA A 218 15.15 15.15 28.06
N THR A 219 14.24 15.80 28.79
CA THR A 219 14.59 16.69 29.91
C THR A 219 15.11 15.94 31.13
N ALA A 220 14.61 14.73 31.40
CA ALA A 220 15.09 13.91 32.52
C ALA A 220 16.48 13.29 32.26
N ASN A 221 16.89 13.16 30.99
CA ASN A 221 18.19 12.63 30.58
C ASN A 221 19.19 13.73 30.15
N VAL A 222 18.85 15.01 30.29
CA VAL A 222 19.87 16.07 30.31
C VAL A 222 20.63 15.86 31.61
N HIS A 223 21.92 15.56 31.50
CA HIS A 223 22.83 15.30 32.61
C HIS A 223 22.52 16.21 33.81
N ARG A 224 22.27 15.61 34.99
CA ARG A 224 22.20 16.33 36.26
C ARG A 224 23.36 17.32 36.30
N THR A 225 23.05 18.62 36.37
CA THR A 225 24.11 19.63 36.50
C THR A 225 24.74 19.48 37.88
N LEU A 226 25.95 20.01 38.06
CA LEU A 226 26.62 19.97 39.37
C LEU A 226 25.78 20.62 40.49
N GLU A 227 24.89 21.55 40.13
CA GLU A 227 23.92 22.17 41.04
C GLU A 227 22.87 21.17 41.55
N ASP A 228 22.39 20.24 40.72
CA ASP A 228 21.41 19.20 41.12
C ASP A 228 22.02 18.09 42.01
N MET A 229 23.34 17.97 42.05
CA MET A 229 24.04 17.05 42.97
C MET A 229 24.46 17.72 44.29
N GLN A 230 24.21 19.03 44.45
CA GLN A 230 24.37 19.66 45.75
C GLN A 230 23.25 19.17 46.67
N LEU A 231 23.64 18.64 47.84
CA LEU A 231 22.67 18.33 48.88
C LEU A 231 21.88 19.62 49.19
N PRO A 232 20.54 19.60 49.19
CA PRO A 232 19.78 20.77 49.61
C PRO A 232 20.23 21.14 51.03
N GLU A 233 20.44 22.44 51.28
CA GLU A 233 20.71 22.90 52.63
C GLU A 233 19.63 22.39 53.58
N GLN A 234 20.05 21.86 54.74
CA GLN A 234 19.13 21.24 55.68
C GLN A 234 18.02 22.23 56.03
N LYS A 235 16.80 21.94 55.58
CA LYS A 235 15.64 22.74 55.93
C LYS A 235 15.46 22.66 57.44
N GLU A 236 15.52 23.80 58.12
CA GLU A 236 15.18 23.88 59.54
C GLU A 236 13.83 23.21 59.77
N HIS A 237 13.80 22.24 60.68
CA HIS A 237 12.56 21.57 61.02
C HIS A 237 11.58 22.61 61.56
N TRP A 238 10.30 22.46 61.24
CA TRP A 238 9.26 23.41 61.61
C TRP A 238 9.24 23.76 63.11
N TRP A 239 9.67 22.83 63.98
CA TRP A 239 9.85 23.06 65.41
C TRP A 239 11.03 23.98 65.77
N GLN A 240 12.15 23.94 65.04
CA GLN A 240 13.30 24.85 65.23
C GLN A 240 12.94 26.29 64.85
N ARG A 241 11.98 26.46 63.94
CA ARG A 241 11.44 27.76 63.55
C ARG A 241 10.54 28.39 64.63
N ILE A 242 9.92 27.56 65.46
CA ILE A 242 8.99 27.98 66.52
C ILE A 242 9.71 28.19 67.86
N PHE A 243 10.69 27.34 68.17
CA PHE A 243 11.47 27.39 69.40
C PHE A 243 12.92 27.77 69.10
N LYS A 244 13.16 29.03 68.73
CA LYS A 244 14.53 29.57 68.68
C LYS A 244 14.99 29.90 70.10
N PHE A 245 15.99 29.16 70.58
CA PHE A 245 16.91 29.59 71.64
C PHE A 245 18.19 30.10 71.00
#